data_AF-A0A9L0ICX2-F1
#
_entry.id   AF-A0A9L0ICX2-F1
#
_cell.length_a   1.000
_cell.length_b   1.000
_cell.length_c   1.000
_cell.angle_alpha   90.00
_cell.angle_beta   90.00
_cell.angle_gamma   90.00
#
_symmetry.space_group_name_H-M   'P 1'
#
loop_
_entity.id
_entity.type
_entity.pdbx_description
1 polymer ?
#
loop_
_entity_poly.entity_id
_entity_poly.type
_entity_poly.pdbx_seq_one_letter_code
_entity_poly.pdbx_strand_id
1 'polypeptide(L)'
;MMSEKEAGQSGGSPQVGGATVSDIQELIRRKEEIEAQIKANYEVLESQKGIGMNEPLVDCEGYPRSDVDLYQVRTARHNIVCLQNDHKAVMKQVEEALHQLHARDKEKQARDMAEAQKEAMNCSLGQNEGLSPLQAFAKVNSISPGSPASIAGLQVDDEIVEFGSVNTQNFQSLQNIGSVVQHSEGKPLTVTVIRRGEKHQLRLVPTRWAGKGLLGCNIIPLQR
;
A
#
# COMPACT_ATOMS: atom_id res chain seq x y z
N MET A 1 68.18 -12.80 8.80
CA MET A 1 67.01 -12.07 9.35
C MET A 1 66.46 -11.24 8.20
N MET A 2 65.60 -11.83 7.39
CA MET A 2 64.14 -11.83 7.49
C MET A 2 63.53 -10.66 6.70
N SER A 3 62.92 -11.08 5.59
CA SER A 3 61.93 -10.40 4.76
C SER A 3 60.69 -10.01 5.55
N GLU A 4 60.03 -8.91 5.15
CA GLU A 4 58.59 -8.58 5.28
C GLU A 4 58.43 -7.21 4.60
N LYS A 5 58.00 -7.04 3.34
CA LYS A 5 56.66 -7.20 2.74
C LYS A 5 55.50 -7.01 3.71
N GLU A 6 54.76 -5.92 3.53
CA GLU A 6 53.29 -5.74 3.58
C GLU A 6 52.98 -4.23 3.67
N ALA A 7 51.89 -3.66 3.18
CA ALA A 7 50.91 -4.03 2.18
C ALA A 7 50.22 -2.72 1.79
N GLY A 8 49.90 -2.55 0.50
CA GLY A 8 49.09 -1.44 0.06
C GLY A 8 47.71 -1.48 0.72
N GLN A 9 47.34 -0.40 1.41
CA GLN A 9 45.92 -0.16 1.71
C GLN A 9 45.26 0.45 0.49
N SER A 10 44.62 -0.47 -0.24
CA SER A 10 43.46 -0.29 -1.09
C SER A 10 42.73 1.04 -0.91
N GLY A 11 42.78 1.88 -1.95
CA GLY A 11 41.76 2.90 -2.18
C GLY A 11 40.41 2.20 -2.34
N GLY A 12 39.63 2.21 -1.26
CA GLY A 12 38.25 1.76 -1.27
C GLY A 12 37.44 2.65 -2.19
N SER A 13 36.99 2.08 -3.30
CA SER A 13 35.84 2.57 -4.05
C SER A 13 34.69 2.89 -3.09
N PRO A 14 33.96 4.01 -3.28
CA PRO A 14 32.92 4.41 -2.36
C PRO A 14 31.84 3.32 -2.37
N GLN A 15 31.69 2.63 -1.24
CA GLN A 15 30.58 1.72 -1.05
C GLN A 15 29.30 2.52 -1.27
N VAL A 16 28.42 2.02 -2.13
CA VAL A 16 27.07 2.53 -2.31
C VAL A 16 26.25 2.09 -1.08
N GLY A 17 26.64 2.61 0.09
CA GLY A 17 25.82 2.61 1.28
C GLY A 17 24.63 3.51 0.99
N GLY A 18 23.41 3.01 1.25
CA GLY A 18 22.22 3.83 1.07
C GLY A 18 22.34 5.10 1.89
N ALA A 19 22.18 6.25 1.23
CA ALA A 19 22.25 7.54 1.89
C ALA A 19 21.29 7.57 3.10
N THR A 20 21.84 7.87 4.27
CA THR A 20 21.08 8.01 5.50
C THR A 20 20.59 9.44 5.66
N VAL A 21 19.61 9.65 6.54
CA VAL A 21 19.12 10.99 6.88
C VAL A 21 20.24 11.89 7.41
N SER A 22 21.21 11.32 8.14
CA SER A 22 22.39 12.03 8.65
C SER A 22 23.26 12.56 7.50
N ASP A 23 23.52 11.73 6.49
CA ASP A 23 24.34 12.12 5.33
C ASP A 23 23.69 13.28 4.56
N ILE A 24 22.36 13.25 4.42
CA ILE A 24 21.60 14.35 3.79
C ILE A 24 21.73 15.64 4.62
N GLN A 25 21.63 15.55 5.94
CA GLN A 25 21.78 16.71 6.82
C GLN A 25 23.19 17.31 6.74
N GLU A 26 24.22 16.48 6.64
CA GLU A 26 25.60 16.93 6.43
C GLU A 26 25.77 17.65 5.07
N LEU A 27 25.18 17.11 4.00
CA LEU A 27 25.20 17.76 2.68
C LEU A 27 24.49 19.12 2.69
N ILE A 28 23.36 19.23 3.40
CA ILE A 28 22.64 20.51 3.57
C ILE A 28 23.51 21.52 4.34
N ARG A 29 24.13 21.09 5.44
CA ARG A 29 25.04 21.96 6.19
C ARG A 29 26.22 22.42 5.32
N ARG A 30 26.78 21.52 4.50
CA ARG A 30 27.87 21.86 3.59
C ARG A 30 27.42 22.85 2.51
N LYS A 31 26.21 22.70 1.98
CA LYS A 31 25.59 23.66 1.06
C LYS A 31 25.51 25.05 1.70
N GLU A 32 24.98 25.15 2.92
CA GLU A 32 24.84 26.43 3.64
C GLU A 32 26.20 27.11 3.88
N GLU A 33 27.24 26.33 4.20
CA GLU A 33 28.60 26.86 4.35
C GLU A 33 29.14 27.42 3.04
N ILE A 34 28.95 26.70 1.91
CA ILE A 34 29.34 27.17 0.59
C ILE A 34 28.57 28.44 0.21
N GLU A 35 27.27 28.50 0.47
CA GLU A 35 26.45 29.70 0.23
C GLU A 35 26.92 30.90 1.06
N ALA A 36 27.29 30.68 2.33
CA ALA A 36 27.85 31.72 3.18
C ALA A 36 29.19 32.23 2.63
N GLN A 37 30.06 31.34 2.15
CA GLN A 37 31.33 31.72 1.53
C GLN A 37 31.12 32.49 0.22
N ILE A 38 30.18 32.04 -0.63
CA ILE A 38 29.80 32.75 -1.85
C ILE A 38 29.35 34.18 -1.50
N LYS A 39 28.45 34.31 -0.52
CA LYS A 39 27.94 35.59 -0.07
C LYS A 39 29.07 36.51 0.43
N ALA A 40 29.98 36.00 1.25
CA ALA A 40 31.12 36.78 1.74
C ALA A 40 32.02 37.28 0.58
N ASN A 41 32.27 36.46 -0.44
CA ASN A 41 33.04 36.89 -1.61
C ASN A 41 32.26 37.93 -2.45
N TYR A 42 30.93 37.84 -2.52
CA TYR A 42 30.11 38.88 -3.16
C TYR A 42 30.16 40.20 -2.40
N GLU A 43 30.12 40.19 -1.06
CA GLU A 43 30.28 41.40 -0.24
C GLU A 43 31.63 42.09 -0.49
N VAL A 44 32.71 41.32 -0.70
CA VAL A 44 34.02 41.84 -1.12
C VAL A 44 33.97 42.46 -2.51
N LEU A 45 33.16 41.93 -3.44
CA LEU A 45 32.98 42.56 -4.75
C LEU A 45 32.13 43.84 -4.67
N GLU A 46 31.09 43.85 -3.85
CA GLU A 46 30.21 45.02 -3.65
C GLU A 46 30.93 46.19 -2.98
N SER A 47 31.89 45.93 -2.09
CA SER A 47 32.71 46.99 -1.50
C SER A 47 33.60 47.69 -2.53
N GLN A 48 33.88 47.02 -3.66
CA GLN A 48 34.75 47.52 -4.72
C GLN A 48 33.91 48.24 -5.76
N LYS A 49 34.05 49.57 -5.83
CA LYS A 49 33.26 50.51 -6.66
C LYS A 49 32.82 49.94 -8.02
N GLY A 50 31.59 49.45 -8.10
CA GLY A 50 30.89 49.17 -9.36
C GLY A 50 31.50 48.07 -10.24
N ILE A 51 32.37 47.21 -9.72
CA ILE A 51 32.91 46.07 -10.46
C ILE A 51 32.14 44.80 -10.06
N GLY A 52 31.17 44.42 -10.90
CA GLY A 52 30.42 43.18 -10.74
C GLY A 52 31.24 41.94 -11.09
N MET A 53 30.56 40.82 -11.31
CA MET A 53 31.23 39.54 -11.58
C MET A 53 31.86 39.46 -12.99
N ASN A 54 31.32 40.23 -13.94
CA ASN A 54 31.66 40.14 -15.37
C ASN A 54 32.30 41.43 -15.93
N GLU A 55 32.37 42.51 -15.14
CA GLU A 55 32.91 43.79 -15.59
C GLU A 55 34.40 43.73 -15.97
N PRO A 56 34.83 44.52 -16.98
CA PRO A 56 36.24 44.62 -17.34
C PRO A 56 37.10 45.16 -16.20
N LEU A 57 38.30 44.60 -16.02
CA LEU A 57 39.30 45.05 -15.05
C LEU A 57 40.30 46.08 -15.61
N VAL A 58 40.10 46.45 -16.87
CA VAL A 58 40.90 47.45 -17.58
C VAL A 58 40.07 48.70 -17.82
N ASP A 59 40.75 49.82 -18.00
CA ASP A 59 40.15 51.08 -18.45
C ASP A 59 39.92 51.10 -19.98
N CYS A 60 39.48 52.24 -20.51
CA CYS A 60 39.24 52.42 -21.94
C CYS A 60 40.51 52.44 -22.80
N GLU A 61 41.68 52.64 -22.19
CA GLU A 61 42.99 52.63 -22.86
C GLU A 61 43.67 51.25 -22.78
N GLY A 62 43.09 50.31 -22.02
CA GLY A 62 43.58 48.94 -21.87
C GLY A 62 44.55 48.75 -20.71
N TYR A 63 44.69 49.74 -19.81
CA TYR A 63 45.54 49.65 -18.63
C TYR A 63 44.77 49.14 -17.41
N PRO A 64 45.47 48.50 -16.44
CA PRO A 64 44.86 48.04 -15.20
C PRO A 64 44.24 49.20 -14.42
N ARG A 65 42.97 49.06 -14.04
CA ARG A 65 42.26 50.07 -13.27
C ARG A 65 42.92 50.29 -11.90
N SER A 66 43.25 51.54 -11.59
CA SER A 66 43.93 51.96 -10.35
C SER A 66 42.96 52.37 -9.24
N ASP A 67 41.68 52.51 -9.55
CA ASP A 67 40.59 52.81 -8.63
C ASP A 67 40.08 51.58 -7.86
N VAL A 68 40.49 50.37 -8.26
CA VAL A 68 40.03 49.11 -7.67
C VAL A 68 41.21 48.18 -7.38
N ASP A 69 41.11 47.43 -6.28
CA ASP A 69 42.04 46.35 -5.97
C ASP A 69 41.78 45.13 -6.88
N LEU A 70 42.51 45.08 -7.98
CA LEU A 70 42.43 44.02 -8.98
C LEU A 70 42.76 42.63 -8.42
N TYR A 71 43.63 42.56 -7.41
CA TYR A 71 44.02 41.29 -6.80
C TYR A 71 42.86 40.70 -6.01
N GLN A 72 42.22 41.51 -5.16
CA GLN A 72 41.06 41.08 -4.40
C GLN A 72 39.88 40.73 -5.31
N VAL A 73 39.60 41.56 -6.32
CA VAL A 73 38.50 41.27 -7.27
C VAL A 73 38.76 39.99 -8.04
N ARG A 74 39.98 39.76 -8.55
CA ARG A 74 40.29 38.54 -9.29
C ARG A 74 40.19 37.29 -8.41
N THR A 75 40.65 37.39 -7.17
CA THR A 75 40.58 36.30 -6.19
C THR A 75 39.14 35.99 -5.82
N ALA A 76 38.34 37.01 -5.47
CA ALA A 76 36.93 36.86 -5.15
C ALA A 76 36.15 36.26 -6.34
N ARG A 77 36.40 36.74 -7.56
CA ARG A 77 35.77 36.18 -8.78
C ARG A 77 36.11 34.72 -8.97
N HIS A 78 37.39 34.35 -8.84
CA HIS A 78 37.81 32.97 -8.97
C HIS A 78 37.14 32.07 -7.92
N ASN A 79 37.15 32.51 -6.66
CA ASN A 79 36.56 31.77 -5.55
C ASN A 79 35.06 31.56 -5.73
N ILE A 80 34.32 32.59 -6.14
CA ILE A 80 32.87 32.47 -6.40
C ILE A 80 32.60 31.43 -7.49
N VAL A 81 33.35 31.44 -8.60
CA VAL A 81 33.16 30.45 -9.68
C VAL A 81 33.42 29.03 -9.17
N CYS A 82 34.51 28.82 -8.42
CA CYS A 82 34.82 27.52 -7.84
C CYS A 82 33.71 27.07 -6.86
N LEU A 83 33.31 27.94 -5.94
CA LEU A 83 32.27 27.65 -4.96
C LEU A 83 30.89 27.44 -5.59
N GLN A 84 30.57 28.14 -6.68
CA GLN A 84 29.32 27.91 -7.42
C GLN A 84 29.30 26.54 -8.09
N ASN A 85 30.44 26.09 -8.63
CA ASN A 85 30.56 24.74 -9.17
C ASN A 85 30.43 23.68 -8.07
N ASP A 86 31.05 23.92 -6.91
CA ASP A 86 30.94 23.03 -5.74
C ASP A 86 29.51 22.99 -5.19
N HIS A 87 28.84 24.15 -5.10
CA HIS A 87 27.43 24.24 -4.70
C HIS A 87 26.53 23.42 -5.61
N LYS A 88 26.74 23.54 -6.94
CA LYS A 88 26.02 22.73 -7.93
C LYS A 88 26.29 21.23 -7.75
N ALA A 89 27.53 20.84 -7.43
CA ALA A 89 27.89 19.46 -7.17
C ALA A 89 27.21 18.92 -5.89
N VAL A 90 27.21 19.69 -4.81
CA VAL A 90 26.54 19.32 -3.54
C VAL A 90 25.03 19.24 -3.72
N MET A 91 24.42 20.18 -4.44
CA MET A 91 22.98 20.13 -4.75
C MET A 91 22.59 18.85 -5.51
N LYS A 92 23.42 18.43 -6.47
CA LYS A 92 23.22 17.16 -7.18
C LYS A 92 23.33 15.96 -6.25
N GLN A 93 24.29 15.96 -5.32
CA GLN A 93 24.42 14.89 -4.32
C GLN A 93 23.22 14.83 -3.38
N VAL A 94 22.67 15.98 -2.96
CA VAL A 94 21.45 16.05 -2.15
C VAL A 94 20.25 15.45 -2.89
N GLU A 95 20.08 15.80 -4.17
CA GLU A 95 19.01 15.26 -5.01
C GLU A 95 19.11 13.72 -5.14
N GLU A 96 20.31 13.21 -5.44
CA GLU A 96 20.56 11.77 -5.55
C GLU A 96 20.29 11.05 -4.22
N ALA A 97 20.75 11.59 -3.10
CA ALA A 97 20.52 11.03 -1.77
C ALA A 97 19.03 10.98 -1.40
N LEU A 98 18.28 12.04 -1.69
CA LEU A 98 16.85 12.11 -1.44
C LEU A 98 16.07 11.10 -2.31
N HIS A 99 16.42 11.00 -3.59
CA HIS A 99 15.83 10.00 -4.48
C HIS A 99 16.10 8.58 -4.02
N GLN A 100 17.31 8.27 -3.53
CA GLN A 100 17.63 6.94 -2.99
C GLN A 100 16.83 6.61 -1.73
N LEU A 101 16.62 7.58 -0.84
CA LEU A 101 15.84 7.40 0.38
C LEU A 101 14.35 7.18 0.04
N HIS A 102 13.78 8.04 -0.81
CA HIS A 102 12.39 7.89 -1.26
C HIS A 102 12.16 6.63 -2.08
N ALA A 103 13.13 6.19 -2.89
CA ALA A 103 13.03 4.93 -3.62
C ALA A 103 12.99 3.73 -2.67
N ARG A 104 13.83 3.73 -1.62
CA ARG A 104 13.81 2.71 -0.56
C ARG A 104 12.52 2.72 0.23
N ASP A 105 12.05 3.89 0.63
CA ASP A 105 10.80 4.03 1.39
C ASP A 105 9.59 3.64 0.54
N LYS A 106 9.57 4.01 -0.75
CA LYS A 106 8.52 3.60 -1.69
C LYS A 106 8.55 2.09 -1.93
N GLU A 107 9.73 1.48 -2.06
CA GLU A 107 9.85 0.03 -2.21
C GLU A 107 9.39 -0.68 -0.94
N LYS A 108 9.79 -0.20 0.24
CA LYS A 108 9.33 -0.72 1.52
C LYS A 108 7.82 -0.58 1.66
N GLN A 109 7.27 0.60 1.40
CA GLN A 109 5.83 0.86 1.44
C GLN A 109 5.08 0.00 0.42
N ALA A 110 5.63 -0.22 -0.79
CA ALA A 110 5.03 -1.10 -1.78
C ALA A 110 5.07 -2.57 -1.33
N ARG A 111 6.15 -3.02 -0.68
CA ARG A 111 6.25 -4.35 -0.07
C ARG A 111 5.25 -4.50 1.07
N ASP A 112 5.19 -3.55 1.99
CA ASP A 112 4.25 -3.55 3.12
C ASP A 112 2.79 -3.51 2.62
N MET A 113 2.49 -2.74 1.57
CA MET A 113 1.17 -2.74 0.93
C MET A 113 0.89 -4.05 0.19
N ALA A 114 1.87 -4.64 -0.49
CA ALA A 114 1.71 -5.93 -1.16
C ALA A 114 1.53 -7.07 -0.15
N GLU A 115 2.22 -7.01 0.99
CA GLU A 115 2.07 -7.93 2.11
C GLU A 115 0.72 -7.75 2.78
N ALA A 116 0.28 -6.51 3.05
CA ALA A 116 -1.07 -6.23 3.55
C ALA A 116 -2.17 -6.64 2.56
N GLN A 117 -1.96 -6.47 1.24
CA GLN A 117 -2.86 -6.98 0.22
C GLN A 117 -2.85 -8.51 0.17
N LYS A 118 -1.70 -9.15 0.34
CA LYS A 118 -1.57 -10.61 0.40
C LYS A 118 -2.21 -11.16 1.67
N GLU A 119 -2.07 -10.49 2.80
CA GLU A 119 -2.75 -10.81 4.06
C GLU A 119 -4.25 -10.56 3.97
N ALA A 120 -4.71 -9.47 3.36
CA ALA A 120 -6.13 -9.23 3.10
C ALA A 120 -6.72 -10.26 2.13
N MET A 121 -5.97 -10.60 1.07
CA MET A 121 -6.31 -11.67 0.13
C MET A 121 -6.31 -13.02 0.85
N ASN A 122 -5.38 -13.28 1.77
CA ASN A 122 -5.33 -14.49 2.58
C ASN A 122 -6.40 -14.53 3.68
N CYS A 123 -6.90 -13.38 4.15
CA CYS A 123 -8.10 -13.29 4.98
C CYS A 123 -9.37 -13.56 4.16
N SER A 124 -9.38 -13.21 2.87
CA SER A 124 -10.46 -13.57 1.94
C SER A 124 -10.37 -15.02 1.44
N LEU A 125 -9.17 -15.58 1.30
CA LEU A 125 -8.90 -17.00 0.99
C LEU A 125 -8.92 -17.90 2.23
N GLY A 126 -8.78 -17.33 3.43
CA GLY A 126 -8.98 -17.99 4.73
C GLY A 126 -10.43 -18.34 5.02
N GLN A 127 -11.36 -17.97 4.13
CA GLN A 127 -12.72 -18.50 4.12
C GLN A 127 -13.00 -19.50 2.98
N ASN A 128 -11.98 -19.91 2.19
CA ASN A 128 -12.23 -20.85 1.10
C ASN A 128 -11.10 -21.85 0.74
N GLU A 129 -10.20 -22.17 1.68
CA GLU A 129 -9.44 -23.44 1.67
C GLU A 129 -9.61 -24.22 2.98
N GLY A 130 -10.87 -24.33 3.39
CA GLY A 130 -11.34 -25.50 4.08
C GLY A 130 -12.43 -26.12 3.22
N LEU A 131 -12.18 -27.27 2.62
CA LEU A 131 -13.24 -28.25 2.38
C LEU A 131 -13.74 -28.75 3.75
N SER A 132 -14.21 -27.85 4.61
CA SER A 132 -15.13 -28.22 5.66
C SER A 132 -16.45 -28.50 4.94
N PRO A 133 -17.00 -29.72 5.04
CA PRO A 133 -18.27 -30.01 4.42
C PRO A 133 -19.26 -28.98 4.96
N LEU A 134 -19.93 -28.25 4.05
CA LEU A 134 -21.01 -27.36 4.43
C LEU A 134 -21.96 -28.16 5.30
N GLN A 135 -21.95 -27.86 6.58
CA GLN A 135 -22.59 -28.72 7.54
C GLN A 135 -24.09 -28.49 7.40
N ALA A 136 -24.81 -29.38 6.73
CA ALA A 136 -26.24 -29.28 6.68
C ALA A 136 -26.80 -29.45 8.10
N PHE A 137 -27.66 -28.53 8.54
CA PHE A 137 -28.24 -28.57 9.89
C PHE A 137 -29.62 -29.24 9.89
N ALA A 138 -30.25 -29.34 8.71
CA ALA A 138 -31.57 -29.93 8.57
C ALA A 138 -31.72 -30.66 7.24
N LYS A 139 -32.62 -31.64 7.21
CA LYS A 139 -32.93 -32.45 6.03
C LYS A 139 -34.42 -32.40 5.74
N VAL A 140 -34.77 -32.39 4.46
CA VAL A 140 -36.17 -32.45 4.02
C VAL A 140 -36.66 -33.90 4.01
N ASN A 141 -37.65 -34.21 4.84
CA ASN A 141 -38.21 -35.55 4.96
C ASN A 141 -39.38 -35.81 4.00
N SER A 142 -40.23 -34.81 3.77
CA SER A 142 -41.35 -34.93 2.85
C SER A 142 -41.80 -33.57 2.34
N ILE A 143 -42.33 -33.54 1.11
CA ILE A 143 -42.84 -32.33 0.48
C ILE A 143 -44.24 -32.63 -0.06
N SER A 144 -45.18 -31.73 0.20
CA SER A 144 -46.53 -31.85 -0.32
C SER A 144 -46.62 -31.34 -1.76
N PRO A 145 -47.28 -32.06 -2.69
CA PRO A 145 -47.42 -31.61 -4.06
C PRO A 145 -48.24 -30.32 -4.14
N GLY A 146 -47.81 -29.38 -4.98
CA GLY A 146 -48.45 -28.06 -5.12
C GLY A 146 -48.22 -27.11 -3.93
N SER A 147 -47.33 -27.47 -3.00
CA SER A 147 -46.89 -26.56 -1.93
C SER A 147 -45.86 -25.54 -2.41
N PRO A 148 -45.69 -24.40 -1.72
CA PRO A 148 -44.67 -23.41 -2.06
C PRO A 148 -43.24 -23.98 -2.09
N ALA A 149 -42.92 -24.95 -1.24
CA ALA A 149 -41.64 -25.64 -1.26
C ALA A 149 -41.46 -26.51 -2.53
N SER A 150 -42.51 -27.18 -2.98
CA SER A 150 -42.49 -27.95 -4.23
C SER A 150 -42.33 -27.05 -5.45
N ILE A 151 -43.01 -25.90 -5.48
CA ILE A 151 -42.92 -24.91 -6.56
C ILE A 151 -41.53 -24.27 -6.59
N ALA A 152 -40.91 -24.07 -5.42
CA ALA A 152 -39.54 -23.57 -5.29
C ALA A 152 -38.46 -24.57 -5.76
N GLY A 153 -38.83 -25.81 -6.09
CA GLY A 153 -37.90 -26.84 -6.58
C GLY A 153 -37.17 -27.61 -5.48
N LEU A 154 -37.66 -27.54 -4.23
CA LEU A 154 -37.15 -28.35 -3.12
C LEU A 154 -37.52 -29.82 -3.36
N GLN A 155 -36.62 -30.74 -3.03
CA GLN A 155 -36.83 -32.19 -3.15
C GLN A 155 -36.68 -32.89 -1.80
N VAL A 156 -37.26 -34.10 -1.73
CA VAL A 156 -37.07 -35.00 -0.58
C VAL A 156 -35.58 -35.40 -0.54
N ASP A 157 -35.04 -35.53 0.67
CA ASP A 157 -33.63 -35.79 0.95
C ASP A 157 -32.67 -34.61 0.69
N ASP A 158 -33.16 -33.42 0.33
CA ASP A 158 -32.31 -32.23 0.25
C ASP A 158 -31.80 -31.84 1.65
N GLU A 159 -30.49 -31.58 1.72
CA GLU A 159 -29.79 -31.17 2.93
C GLU A 159 -29.66 -29.65 2.97
N ILE A 160 -30.26 -29.01 3.97
CA ILE A 160 -30.33 -27.55 4.08
C ILE A 160 -29.09 -27.02 4.80
N VAL A 161 -28.39 -26.12 4.12
CA VAL A 161 -27.19 -25.43 4.62
C VAL A 161 -27.55 -24.05 5.17
N GLU A 162 -28.45 -23.36 4.49
CA GLU A 162 -28.86 -21.99 4.79
C GLU A 162 -30.33 -21.81 4.42
N PHE A 163 -31.08 -21.18 5.31
CA PHE A 163 -32.49 -20.90 5.13
C PHE A 163 -32.76 -19.42 5.46
N GLY A 164 -32.72 -18.56 4.45
CA GLY A 164 -32.93 -17.12 4.60
C GLY A 164 -31.90 -16.50 5.54
N SER A 165 -32.34 -16.14 6.75
CA SER A 165 -31.48 -15.56 7.80
C SER A 165 -30.98 -16.60 8.82
N VAL A 166 -31.34 -17.88 8.65
CA VAL A 166 -30.93 -18.98 9.52
C VAL A 166 -29.80 -19.76 8.87
N ASN A 167 -28.65 -19.72 9.52
CA ASN A 167 -27.46 -20.50 9.15
C ASN A 167 -27.19 -21.58 10.21
N THR A 168 -26.26 -22.48 9.90
CA THR A 168 -25.74 -23.51 10.82
C THR A 168 -25.36 -22.96 12.19
N GLN A 169 -24.81 -21.74 12.25
CA GLN A 169 -24.38 -21.09 13.48
C GLN A 169 -25.54 -20.57 14.35
N ASN A 170 -26.71 -20.30 13.76
CA ASN A 170 -27.88 -19.72 14.44
C ASN A 170 -29.07 -20.70 14.52
N PHE A 171 -28.86 -21.95 14.12
CA PHE A 171 -29.88 -22.99 14.18
C PHE A 171 -29.92 -23.61 15.58
N GLN A 172 -30.87 -23.17 16.42
CA GLN A 172 -31.10 -23.73 17.75
C GLN A 172 -32.25 -24.76 17.74
N SER A 173 -33.29 -24.51 16.96
CA SER A 173 -34.47 -25.36 16.83
C SER A 173 -35.17 -25.11 15.50
N LEU A 174 -35.97 -26.09 15.04
CA LEU A 174 -36.86 -25.93 13.88
C LEU A 174 -37.83 -24.74 14.02
N GLN A 175 -38.09 -24.28 15.25
CA GLN A 175 -38.91 -23.10 15.51
C GLN A 175 -38.33 -21.83 14.89
N ASN A 176 -36.99 -21.69 14.79
CA ASN A 176 -36.36 -20.52 14.18
C ASN A 176 -36.71 -20.42 12.69
N ILE A 177 -36.75 -21.56 11.99
CA ILE A 177 -37.18 -21.63 10.58
C ILE A 177 -38.64 -21.18 10.49
N GLY A 178 -39.52 -21.74 11.34
CA GLY A 178 -40.94 -21.38 11.38
C GLY A 178 -41.17 -19.87 11.60
N SER A 179 -40.44 -19.27 12.53
CA SER A 179 -40.50 -17.83 12.81
C SER A 179 -40.06 -16.99 11.61
N VAL A 180 -38.95 -17.33 10.96
CA VAL A 180 -38.45 -16.58 9.79
C VAL A 180 -39.41 -16.66 8.62
N VAL A 181 -40.02 -17.82 8.41
CA VAL A 181 -41.05 -18.06 7.38
C VAL A 181 -42.30 -17.24 7.67
N GLN A 182 -42.74 -17.17 8.92
CA GLN A 182 -43.91 -16.40 9.32
C GLN A 182 -43.70 -14.89 9.15
N HIS A 183 -42.51 -14.37 9.51
CA HIS A 183 -42.18 -12.95 9.32
C HIS A 183 -41.93 -12.59 7.84
N SER A 184 -41.70 -13.59 6.99
CA SER A 184 -41.41 -13.43 5.56
C SER A 184 -42.56 -13.93 4.68
N GLU A 185 -43.79 -14.00 5.21
CA GLU A 185 -44.98 -14.35 4.42
C GLU A 185 -45.12 -13.40 3.21
N GLY A 186 -45.19 -13.99 2.00
CA GLY A 186 -45.28 -13.28 0.73
C GLY A 186 -43.95 -12.73 0.19
N LYS A 187 -42.82 -12.89 0.88
CA LYS A 187 -41.50 -12.42 0.43
C LYS A 187 -40.62 -13.58 -0.05
N PRO A 188 -39.82 -13.41 -1.11
CA PRO A 188 -38.88 -14.44 -1.55
C PRO A 188 -37.73 -14.60 -0.53
N LEU A 189 -37.59 -15.82 -0.02
CA LEU A 189 -36.48 -16.28 0.79
C LEU A 189 -35.52 -17.12 -0.05
N THR A 190 -34.22 -16.88 0.13
CA THR A 190 -33.18 -17.70 -0.49
C THR A 190 -32.86 -18.87 0.42
N VAL A 191 -32.84 -20.07 -0.14
CA VAL A 191 -32.52 -21.32 0.58
C VAL A 191 -31.40 -22.02 -0.18
N THR A 192 -30.32 -22.36 0.52
CA THR A 192 -29.20 -23.11 -0.06
C THR A 192 -29.28 -24.55 0.44
N VAL A 193 -29.39 -25.49 -0.49
CA VAL A 193 -29.45 -26.92 -0.23
C VAL A 193 -28.33 -27.67 -0.92
N ILE A 194 -28.01 -28.86 -0.43
CA ILE A 194 -27.09 -29.80 -1.05
C ILE A 194 -27.90 -30.98 -1.57
N ARG A 195 -27.74 -31.26 -2.87
CA ARG A 195 -28.33 -32.42 -3.54
C ARG A 195 -27.20 -33.20 -4.18
N ARG A 196 -27.02 -34.47 -3.79
CA ARG A 196 -25.95 -35.35 -4.32
C ARG A 196 -24.54 -34.74 -4.23
N GLY A 197 -24.29 -33.90 -3.21
CA GLY A 197 -23.00 -33.23 -2.99
C GLY A 197 -22.84 -31.90 -3.73
N GLU A 198 -23.79 -31.50 -4.57
CA GLU A 198 -23.78 -30.21 -5.27
C GLU A 198 -24.66 -29.18 -4.54
N LYS A 199 -24.20 -27.92 -4.48
CA LYS A 199 -24.98 -26.83 -3.88
C LYS A 199 -26.00 -26.30 -4.88
N HIS A 200 -27.25 -26.25 -4.47
CA HIS A 200 -28.33 -25.60 -5.20
C HIS A 200 -28.92 -24.46 -4.39
N GLN A 201 -29.01 -23.29 -5.01
CA GLN A 201 -29.67 -22.12 -4.43
C GLN A 201 -31.09 -22.04 -4.98
N LEU A 202 -32.07 -22.13 -4.09
CA LEU A 202 -33.50 -22.11 -4.41
C LEU A 202 -34.14 -20.86 -3.85
N ARG A 203 -35.17 -20.37 -4.53
CA ARG A 203 -35.97 -19.22 -4.10
C ARG A 203 -37.33 -19.72 -3.66
N LEU A 204 -37.59 -19.63 -2.36
CA LEU A 204 -38.79 -20.11 -1.73
C LEU A 204 -39.63 -18.92 -1.25
N VAL A 205 -40.91 -18.89 -1.58
CA VAL A 205 -41.83 -17.81 -1.19
C VAL A 205 -42.87 -18.40 -0.25
N PRO A 206 -42.86 -18.09 1.06
CA PRO A 206 -43.88 -18.58 1.99
C PRO A 206 -45.24 -18.00 1.66
N THR A 207 -46.23 -18.84 1.35
CA THR A 207 -47.60 -18.42 1.05
C THR A 207 -48.60 -19.39 1.67
N ARG A 208 -49.81 -18.90 1.98
CA ARG A 208 -50.91 -19.79 2.38
C ARG A 208 -51.32 -20.66 1.19
N TRP A 209 -51.37 -21.96 1.42
CA TRP A 209 -51.73 -22.97 0.44
C TRP A 209 -52.77 -23.94 1.04
N ALA A 210 -53.23 -24.92 0.26
CA ALA A 210 -54.33 -25.81 0.65
C ALA A 210 -53.99 -26.78 1.82
N GLY A 211 -52.73 -26.85 2.25
CA GLY A 211 -52.29 -27.72 3.35
C GLY A 211 -51.97 -26.97 4.64
N LYS A 212 -51.28 -27.67 5.56
CA LYS A 212 -50.92 -27.11 6.87
C LYS A 212 -49.64 -26.26 6.77
N GLY A 213 -49.69 -25.04 7.29
CA GLY A 213 -48.55 -24.11 7.36
C GLY A 213 -48.31 -23.31 6.07
N LEU A 214 -47.17 -22.63 5.99
CA LEU A 214 -46.83 -21.68 4.92
C LEU A 214 -45.88 -22.24 3.83
N LEU A 215 -45.31 -23.43 4.04
CA LEU A 215 -44.32 -24.03 3.13
C LEU A 215 -44.72 -25.38 2.56
N GLY A 216 -45.40 -26.21 3.35
CA GLY A 216 -45.82 -27.55 2.96
C GLY A 216 -44.71 -28.60 2.85
N CYS A 217 -43.57 -28.37 3.50
CA CYS A 217 -42.49 -29.35 3.66
C CYS A 217 -42.29 -29.75 5.13
N ASN A 218 -41.93 -31.00 5.37
CA ASN A 218 -41.48 -31.49 6.66
C ASN A 218 -39.96 -31.47 6.71
N ILE A 219 -39.40 -30.71 7.65
CA ILE A 219 -37.96 -30.54 7.85
C ILE A 219 -37.61 -31.19 9.19
N ILE A 220 -36.60 -32.05 9.19
CA ILE A 220 -36.07 -32.70 10.38
C ILE A 220 -34.65 -32.18 10.65
N PRO A 221 -34.27 -31.93 11.92
CA PRO A 221 -32.90 -31.56 12.23
C PRO A 221 -31.99 -32.77 11.98
N LEU A 222 -30.83 -32.53 11.38
CA LEU A 222 -29.78 -33.55 11.28
C LEU A 222 -29.04 -33.58 12.63
N GLN A 223 -29.50 -34.43 13.55
CA GLN A 223 -28.73 -34.72 14.76
C GLN A 223 -27.51 -35.58 14.39
N ARG A 224 -26.31 -35.03 14.57
CA ARG A 224 -25.06 -35.78 14.68
C ARG A 224 -24.44 -35.54 16.04
#